data_AF-A0A8S3D6Z7-F1
#
_entry.id   AF-A0A8S3D6Z7-F1
#
_cell.length_a   1.000
_cell.length_b   1.000
_cell.length_c   1.000
_cell.angle_alpha   90.00
_cell.angle_beta   90.00
_cell.angle_gamma   90.00
#
_symmetry.space_group_name_H-M   'P 1'
#
loop_
_entity.id
_entity.type
_entity.pdbx_description
1 polymer ?
#
loop_
_entity_poly.entity_id
_entity_poly.type
_entity_poly.pdbx_seq_one_letter_code
_entity_poly.pdbx_strand_id
1 'polypeptide(L)' 'MCAINAAIEVDLTGQVCADSIGQMHYSGVGGQMDFMRGAALSHEGKPILVLPSQTT' A
#
# COMPACT_ATOMS: atom_id res chain seq x y z
N MET A 1 4.85 -4.98 15.50
CA MET A 1 3.64 -5.15 14.65
C MET A 1 4.06 -5.33 13.19
N CYS A 2 3.44 -6.21 12.42
CA CYS A 2 3.71 -6.35 10.98
C CYS A 2 2.43 -6.02 10.21
N ALA A 3 2.48 -5.04 9.30
CA ALA A 3 1.36 -4.67 8.43
C ALA A 3 1.76 -4.96 6.98
N ILE A 4 0.99 -5.80 6.31
CA ILE A 4 1.24 -6.21 4.93
C ILE A 4 0.00 -5.82 4.12
N ASN A 5 0.16 -4.91 3.17
CA ASN A 5 -0.93 -4.44 2.30
C ASN A 5 -0.56 -4.59 0.84
N ALA A 6 -1.56 -4.88 0.01
CA ALA A 6 -1.40 -4.94 -1.44
C ALA A 6 -1.49 -3.53 -2.06
N ALA A 7 -0.74 -3.31 -3.13
CA ALA A 7 -0.83 -2.11 -3.97
C ALA A 7 -1.14 -2.49 -5.42
N ILE A 8 -1.66 -1.53 -6.18
CA ILE A 8 -1.88 -1.64 -7.62
C ILE A 8 -0.61 -1.21 -8.36
N GLU A 9 -0.08 -0.03 -8.00
CA GLU A 9 1.10 0.56 -8.63
C GLU A 9 1.93 1.36 -7.62
N VAL A 10 3.21 1.53 -7.95
CA VAL A 10 4.15 2.37 -7.21
C VAL A 10 5.00 3.16 -8.19
N ASP A 11 5.21 4.44 -7.92
CA ASP A 11 6.09 5.28 -8.73
C ASP A 11 7.55 5.25 -8.24
N LEU A 12 8.44 5.88 -9.00
CA LEU A 12 9.87 5.95 -8.65
C LEU A 12 10.16 6.81 -7.40
N THR A 13 9.19 7.60 -6.94
CA THR A 13 9.28 8.38 -5.69
C THR A 13 8.79 7.59 -4.47
N GLY A 14 8.16 6.43 -4.70
CA GLY A 14 7.56 5.61 -3.65
C GLY A 14 6.10 5.96 -3.34
N GLN A 15 5.43 6.78 -4.16
CA GLN A 15 3.99 6.98 -4.03
C GLN A 15 3.26 5.71 -4.49
N VAL A 16 2.23 5.34 -3.74
CA VAL A 16 1.55 4.06 -3.89
C VAL A 16 0.08 4.32 -4.14
N CYS A 17 -0.44 3.78 -5.23
CA CYS A 17 -1.86 3.77 -5.53
C CYS A 17 -2.42 2.36 -5.30
N ALA A 18 -3.56 2.26 -4.61
CA ALA A 18 -4.23 1.00 -4.29
C ALA A 18 -5.76 1.04 -4.53
N ASP A 19 -6.30 2.23 -4.83
CA ASP A 19 -7.74 2.47 -4.96
C ASP A 19 -8.18 2.69 -6.40
N SER A 20 -7.26 3.06 -7.31
CA SER A 20 -7.60 3.39 -8.68
C SER A 20 -6.59 2.88 -9.70
N ILE A 21 -7.06 2.70 -10.93
CA ILE A 21 -6.22 2.47 -12.13
C ILE A 21 -6.45 3.67 -13.04
N GLY A 22 -5.50 4.60 -13.07
CA GLY A 22 -5.68 5.90 -13.69
C GLY A 22 -6.86 6.65 -13.05
N GLN A 23 -7.87 7.01 -13.85
CA GLN A 23 -9.09 7.67 -13.34
C GLN A 23 -10.21 6.69 -12.97
N MET A 24 -10.02 5.40 -13.19
CA MET A 24 -11.02 4.38 -12.87
C MET A 24 -10.89 3.96 -11.41
N HIS A 25 -11.95 4.19 -10.64
CA HIS A 25 -12.04 3.68 -9.27
C HIS A 25 -12.10 2.16 -9.30
N TYR A 26 -11.13 1.51 -8.67
CA TYR A 26 -10.98 0.07 -8.62
C TYR A 26 -11.35 -0.49 -7.25
N SER A 27 -10.94 0.19 -6.17
CA SER A 27 -11.22 -0.18 -4.79
C SER A 27 -11.32 1.05 -3.89
N GLY A 28 -11.86 0.90 -2.67
CA GLY A 28 -11.94 2.01 -1.70
C GLY A 28 -10.60 2.28 -1.00
N VAL A 29 -10.40 3.53 -0.53
CA VAL A 29 -9.20 3.96 0.22
C VAL A 29 -8.89 3.05 1.42
N GLY A 30 -9.92 2.52 2.09
CA GLY A 30 -9.78 1.58 3.20
C GLY A 30 -8.98 2.12 4.39
N GLY A 31 -8.59 1.23 5.30
CA GLY A 31 -7.80 1.54 6.51
C GLY A 31 -6.31 1.22 6.37
N GLN A 32 -5.82 0.93 5.16
CA GLN A 32 -4.44 0.48 4.96
C GLN A 32 -3.42 1.48 5.52
N MET A 33 -3.70 2.79 5.42
CA MET A 33 -2.82 3.84 5.92
C MET A 33 -2.71 3.79 7.45
N ASP A 34 -3.79 3.45 8.15
CA ASP A 34 -3.80 3.35 9.61
C ASP A 34 -2.89 2.22 10.09
N PHE A 35 -2.97 1.05 9.46
CA PHE A 35 -2.11 -0.09 9.78
C PHE A 35 -0.66 0.15 9.39
N MET A 36 -0.41 0.78 8.23
CA MET A 36 0.94 1.13 7.80
C MET A 36 1.59 2.12 8.76
N ARG A 37 0.86 3.16 9.17
CA ARG A 37 1.37 4.15 10.12
C ARG A 37 1.53 3.56 11.52
N GLY A 38 0.58 2.73 11.97
CA GLY A 38 0.66 2.01 13.24
C GLY A 38 1.87 1.08 13.29
N ALA A 39 2.14 0.34 12.21
CA ALA A 39 3.32 -0.51 12.10
C ALA A 39 4.61 0.31 12.07
N ALA A 40 4.67 1.44 11.34
CA ALA A 40 5.84 2.30 11.31
C ALA A 40 6.22 2.89 12.68
N LEU A 41 5.23 3.11 13.56
CA LEU A 41 5.43 3.65 14.91
C LEU A 41 5.65 2.57 15.98
N SER A 42 5.43 1.30 15.65
CA SER A 42 5.58 0.18 16.59
C SER A 42 7.05 -0.19 16.78
N HIS A 43 7.46 -0.56 18.00
CA HIS A 43 8.79 -1.12 18.26
C HIS A 43 9.03 -2.35 17.36
N GLU A 44 10.13 -2.32 16.60
CA GLU A 44 10.46 -3.32 15.56
C GLU A 44 9.34 -3.57 14.54
N GLY A 45 8.50 -2.56 14.33
CA GLY A 45 7.38 -2.65 13.43
C GLY A 45 7.78 -2.65 11.95
N LYS A 46 7.00 -3.35 11.13
CA LYS A 46 7.29 -3.57 9.71
C LYS A 46 6.06 -3.23 8.86
N PRO A 47 6.01 -2.01 8.29
CA PRO A 47 5.05 -1.67 7.25
C PRO A 47 5.57 -2.18 5.89
N ILE A 48 4.85 -3.09 5.26
CA ILE A 48 5.25 -3.77 4.03
C ILE A 48 4.15 -3.61 2.97
N LEU A 49 4.55 -3.15 1.79
CA LEU A 49 3.70 -3.14 0.60
C LEU A 49 4.11 -4.27 -0.33
N VAL A 50 3.12 -4.96 -0.89
CA VAL A 50 3.32 -6.05 -1.84
C VAL A 50 2.57 -5.77 -3.14
N LEU A 51 3.24 -5.99 -4.26
CA LEU A 51 2.67 -5.89 -5.59
C LEU A 51 3.45 -6.78 -6.56
N PRO A 52 2.81 -7.33 -7.62
CA PRO A 52 3.52 -7.93 -8.73
C PRO A 52 4.43 -6.90 -9.42
N SER A 53 5.56 -7.34 -9.99
CA SER A 53 6.45 -6.43 -10.73
C SER A 53 5.89 -5.99 -12.09
N GLN A 54 4.91 -6.72 -12.62
CA GLN A 54 4.22 -6.45 -13.88
C GLN A 54 2.77 -6.92 -13.79
N THR A 55 1.88 -6.24 -14.52
CA THR A 55 0.50 -6.67 -14.78
C THR A 55 0.44 -7.42 -16.12
N THR A 56 -0.41 -8.45 -16.20
CA THR A 56 -0.67 -9.19 -17.45
C THR A 56 -1.55 -8.40 -18.42
#